data_AF-A0A497HQJ9-F1
#
_entry.id   AF-A0A497HQJ9-F1
#
_cell.length_a   1.000
_cell.length_b   1.000
_cell.length_c   1.000
_cell.angle_alpha   90.00
_cell.angle_beta   90.00
_cell.angle_gamma   90.00
#
_symmetry.space_group_name_H-M   'P 1'
#
loop_
_entity.id
_entity.type
_entity.pdbx_description
1 polymer ?
#
loop_
_entity_poly.entity_id
_entity_poly.type
_entity_poly.pdbx_seq_one_letter_code
_entity_poly.pdbx_strand_id
1 'polypeptide(L)'
;AKDFDDAVSILEGDGKYRIFVHIADVSHYVKPGSDLDTGARLRTTSVYLPNRVLPMFPPEISEVVCSLKGGERRAAFTVEMEVNQEGEVERHWIYPSVIVVDENLSYPEAERRIREGDRTLSTLYSVVERMREAHPRLDLETPEKRVRFGEDGEVEVEIKRPTPSTRMIETLMVKTNEIVAEVLKERMDFGVFRIHPLPVKDDVEEFNKLLEGLGVERRIEVRWEELKGSEEREEGEAVLQELLQSGKITLGGGFAFQMEEKEGGGEGGFYSEINPEDLEIVFEGYRDFLSWLDREKEGAIKDIITEHLLRSLSRAVYYTKCLGHFGLNTLTYTHFTSPIRRYPDVLVHRMLKSVLGIEEYQFDEMEVEEALEQANEMEKEAEEFEYLLSDAALIMDALFNEEIMRGEARGLVVSLTPTAAYLRVGEVLEGRLPYSRLSPGRVSLDESGTRVYPTWYVEGGGETERERFRMEKFGFKRKVEPLLTLGTSVPVRIHHVEIAEGFLDLQLA
;
A
#
# COMPACT_ATOMS: atom_id res chain seq x y z
N ALA A 1 -17.96 -1.49 10.92
CA ALA A 1 -17.61 -2.88 10.57
C ALA A 1 -18.64 -3.82 11.17
N LYS A 2 -18.87 -4.99 10.56
CA LYS A 2 -19.74 -6.05 11.12
C LYS A 2 -18.94 -7.28 11.56
N ASP A 3 -17.69 -7.32 11.12
CA ASP A 3 -16.63 -8.30 11.24
C ASP A 3 -15.46 -7.66 12.01
N PHE A 4 -15.24 -8.09 13.25
CA PHE A 4 -14.15 -7.63 14.10
C PHE A 4 -13.12 -8.75 14.27
N ASP A 5 -11.96 -8.61 13.62
CA ASP A 5 -10.84 -9.56 13.71
C ASP A 5 -10.08 -9.41 15.03
N ASP A 6 -9.91 -8.17 15.51
CA ASP A 6 -9.05 -7.84 16.63
C ASP A 6 -9.79 -7.17 17.81
N ALA A 7 -9.26 -7.38 19.01
CA ALA A 7 -9.62 -6.67 20.23
C ALA A 7 -8.36 -6.42 21.06
N VAL A 8 -8.33 -5.32 21.81
CA VAL A 8 -7.15 -4.91 22.58
C VAL A 8 -7.51 -4.63 24.04
N SER A 9 -6.61 -4.96 24.95
CA SER A 9 -6.72 -4.60 26.37
C SER A 9 -5.36 -4.28 26.98
N ILE A 10 -5.37 -3.55 28.10
CA ILE A 10 -4.15 -3.15 28.81
C ILE A 10 -4.33 -3.29 30.33
N LEU A 11 -3.26 -3.72 30.98
CA LEU A 11 -3.11 -3.72 32.44
C LEU A 11 -1.87 -2.93 32.84
N GLU A 12 -2.03 -2.05 33.83
CA GLU A 12 -0.93 -1.30 34.45
C GLU A 12 -0.37 -2.10 35.63
N GLY A 13 0.94 -2.36 35.63
CA GLY A 13 1.67 -3.04 36.71
C GLY A 13 2.71 -2.14 37.38
N ASP A 14 3.51 -2.71 38.30
CA ASP A 14 4.59 -1.98 38.97
C ASP A 14 5.73 -1.66 37.99
N GLY A 15 5.65 -0.50 37.35
CA GLY A 15 6.67 0.02 36.44
C GLY A 15 6.65 -0.54 35.01
N LYS A 16 5.67 -1.39 34.66
CA LYS A 16 5.49 -1.95 33.31
C LYS A 16 4.02 -2.03 32.92
N TYR A 17 3.77 -2.18 31.63
CA TYR A 17 2.45 -2.40 31.05
C TYR A 17 2.33 -3.82 30.52
N ARG A 18 1.16 -4.43 30.64
CA ARG A 18 0.80 -5.66 29.92
C ARG A 18 -0.26 -5.33 28.90
N ILE A 19 0.06 -5.46 27.62
CA ILE A 19 -0.85 -5.24 26.51
C ILE A 19 -1.26 -6.61 25.96
N PHE A 20 -2.54 -6.77 25.67
CA PHE A 20 -3.08 -7.98 25.07
C PHE A 20 -3.73 -7.61 23.73
N VAL A 21 -3.32 -8.31 22.68
CA VAL A 21 -3.96 -8.25 21.36
C VAL A 21 -4.62 -9.60 21.13
N HIS A 22 -5.94 -9.58 20.99
CA HIS A 22 -6.77 -10.77 20.80
C HIS A 22 -7.25 -10.81 19.35
N ILE A 23 -6.92 -11.87 18.62
CA ILE A 23 -7.30 -12.07 17.23
C ILE A 23 -8.30 -13.23 17.14
N ALA A 24 -9.39 -13.06 16.40
CA ALA A 24 -10.40 -14.09 16.17
C ALA A 24 -9.76 -15.41 15.71
N ASP A 25 -10.00 -16.52 16.42
CA ASP A 25 -9.45 -17.83 16.04
C ASP A 25 -10.32 -18.49 14.98
N VAL A 26 -10.21 -18.04 13.73
CA VAL A 26 -10.97 -18.59 12.60
C VAL A 26 -10.62 -20.05 12.35
N SER A 27 -9.35 -20.43 12.56
CA SER A 27 -8.88 -21.81 12.37
C SER A 27 -9.49 -22.80 13.37
N HIS A 28 -10.07 -22.32 14.47
CA HIS A 28 -10.89 -23.15 15.36
C HIS A 28 -12.16 -23.67 14.66
N TYR A 29 -12.81 -22.81 13.88
CA TYR A 29 -14.09 -23.09 13.24
C TYR A 29 -13.92 -23.65 11.82
N VAL A 30 -12.88 -23.23 11.09
CA VAL A 30 -12.63 -23.60 9.69
C VAL A 30 -11.49 -24.61 9.61
N LYS A 31 -11.84 -25.89 9.50
CA LYS A 31 -10.88 -26.99 9.44
C LYS A 31 -10.34 -27.20 8.03
N PRO A 32 -9.05 -27.57 7.88
CA PRO A 32 -8.45 -27.86 6.58
C PRO A 32 -9.27 -28.88 5.78
N GLY A 33 -9.43 -28.64 4.48
CA GLY A 33 -10.15 -29.52 3.56
C GLY A 33 -11.68 -29.51 3.72
N SER A 34 -12.24 -28.68 4.60
CA SER A 34 -13.69 -28.44 4.66
C SER A 34 -14.15 -27.55 3.50
N ASP A 35 -15.45 -27.58 3.16
CA ASP A 35 -16.01 -26.72 2.12
C ASP A 35 -15.77 -25.21 2.40
N LEU A 36 -15.77 -24.81 3.68
CA LEU A 36 -15.44 -23.45 4.10
C LEU A 36 -13.98 -23.10 3.82
N ASP A 37 -13.07 -24.04 4.07
CA ASP A 37 -11.64 -23.88 3.81
C ASP A 37 -11.36 -23.80 2.31
N THR A 38 -11.93 -24.71 1.51
CA THR A 38 -11.82 -24.68 0.06
C THR A 38 -12.37 -23.38 -0.52
N GLY A 39 -13.55 -22.94 -0.06
CA GLY A 39 -14.14 -21.67 -0.50
C GLY A 39 -13.30 -20.44 -0.13
N ALA A 40 -12.68 -20.45 1.05
CA ALA A 40 -11.80 -19.37 1.48
C ALA A 40 -10.47 -19.37 0.73
N ARG A 41 -9.86 -20.54 0.49
CA ARG A 41 -8.64 -20.67 -0.34
C ARG A 41 -8.89 -20.18 -1.77
N LEU A 42 -10.06 -20.46 -2.36
CA LEU A 42 -10.40 -19.99 -3.70
C LEU A 42 -10.59 -18.47 -3.79
N ARG A 43 -11.16 -17.85 -2.74
CA ARG A 43 -11.38 -16.40 -2.69
C ARG A 43 -10.15 -15.61 -2.23
N THR A 44 -9.32 -16.23 -1.40
CA THR A 44 -8.10 -15.72 -0.77
C THR A 44 -8.22 -14.47 0.11
N THR A 45 -8.98 -13.47 -0.33
CA THR A 45 -9.19 -12.20 0.38
C THR A 45 -10.65 -11.76 0.25
N SER A 46 -11.06 -10.83 1.11
CA SER A 46 -12.33 -10.12 0.93
C SER A 46 -12.12 -8.91 0.02
N VAL A 47 -13.12 -8.59 -0.80
CA VAL A 47 -13.07 -7.46 -1.76
C VAL A 47 -14.10 -6.40 -1.36
N TYR A 48 -13.68 -5.15 -1.23
CA TYR A 48 -14.44 -4.02 -0.70
C TYR A 48 -14.91 -3.08 -1.81
N LEU A 49 -16.09 -3.38 -2.37
CA LEU A 49 -16.69 -2.57 -3.43
C LEU A 49 -17.44 -1.36 -2.87
N PRO A 50 -17.66 -0.30 -3.67
CA PRO A 50 -18.34 0.90 -3.19
C PRO A 50 -19.74 0.67 -2.59
N ASN A 51 -20.48 -0.35 -3.08
CA ASN A 51 -21.83 -0.65 -2.60
C ASN A 51 -21.93 -1.92 -1.74
N ARG A 52 -20.89 -2.76 -1.65
CA ARG A 52 -20.93 -4.04 -0.92
C ARG A 52 -19.55 -4.61 -0.68
N VAL A 53 -19.46 -5.54 0.27
CA VAL A 53 -18.28 -6.39 0.43
C VAL A 53 -18.55 -7.74 -0.21
N LEU A 54 -17.57 -8.29 -0.92
CA LEU A 54 -17.50 -9.70 -1.32
C LEU A 54 -16.63 -10.41 -0.28
N PRO A 55 -17.23 -11.03 0.76
CA PRO A 55 -16.46 -11.54 1.87
C PRO A 55 -15.78 -12.88 1.51
N MET A 56 -14.59 -13.10 2.05
CA MET A 56 -13.87 -14.38 1.94
C MET A 56 -14.69 -15.52 2.55
N PHE A 57 -15.27 -15.30 3.73
CA PHE A 57 -16.17 -16.23 4.41
C PHE A 57 -17.63 -15.81 4.33
N PRO A 58 -18.59 -16.76 4.42
CA PRO A 58 -20.00 -16.43 4.61
C PRO A 58 -20.22 -15.57 5.87
N PRO A 59 -21.22 -14.66 5.89
CA PRO A 59 -21.52 -13.80 7.04
C PRO A 59 -21.72 -14.54 8.37
N GLU A 60 -22.23 -15.76 8.35
CA GLU A 60 -22.39 -16.60 9.54
C GLU A 60 -21.04 -16.93 10.20
N ILE A 61 -19.98 -17.05 9.40
CA ILE A 61 -18.62 -17.26 9.91
C ILE A 61 -17.98 -15.92 10.25
N SER A 62 -17.92 -14.99 9.31
CA SER A 62 -17.19 -13.73 9.45
C SER A 62 -17.83 -12.78 10.46
N GLU A 63 -19.14 -12.53 10.37
CA GLU A 63 -19.84 -11.53 11.18
C GLU A 63 -20.42 -12.12 12.46
N VAL A 64 -20.75 -13.41 12.51
CA VAL A 64 -21.45 -14.00 13.67
C VAL A 64 -20.49 -14.78 14.56
N VAL A 65 -19.92 -15.88 14.05
CA VAL A 65 -19.19 -16.85 14.87
C VAL A 65 -17.78 -16.38 15.23
N CYS A 66 -17.03 -15.83 14.27
CA CYS A 66 -15.64 -15.43 14.48
C CYS A 66 -15.53 -13.99 15.01
N SER A 67 -16.42 -13.09 14.60
CA SER A 67 -16.35 -11.67 14.98
C SER A 67 -16.33 -11.49 16.49
N LEU A 68 -15.37 -10.68 16.97
CA LEU A 68 -15.19 -10.31 18.37
C LEU A 68 -16.19 -9.23 18.83
N LYS A 69 -17.48 -9.60 18.85
CA LYS A 69 -18.58 -8.74 19.28
C LYS A 69 -18.67 -8.62 20.80
N GLY A 70 -19.08 -7.45 21.26
CA GLY A 70 -19.24 -7.11 22.67
C GLY A 70 -20.23 -8.02 23.39
N GLY A 71 -19.88 -8.43 24.62
CA GLY A 71 -20.75 -9.21 25.51
C GLY A 71 -20.85 -10.71 25.22
N GLU A 72 -20.23 -11.20 24.15
CA GLU A 72 -20.26 -12.63 23.80
C GLU A 72 -18.91 -13.31 24.00
N ARG A 73 -18.93 -14.59 24.38
CA ARG A 73 -17.72 -15.41 24.45
C ARG A 73 -17.26 -15.78 23.04
N ARG A 74 -15.98 -15.54 22.76
CA ARG A 74 -15.36 -15.84 21.46
C ARG A 74 -13.98 -16.48 21.65
N ALA A 75 -13.69 -17.47 20.80
CA ALA A 75 -12.36 -18.05 20.69
C ALA A 75 -11.44 -17.06 19.99
N ALA A 76 -10.26 -16.84 20.58
CA ALA A 76 -9.26 -15.93 20.05
C ALA A 76 -7.85 -16.48 20.29
N PHE A 77 -6.90 -16.10 19.45
CA PHE A 77 -5.49 -16.11 19.82
C PHE A 77 -5.14 -14.82 20.53
N THR A 78 -4.49 -14.93 21.69
CA THR A 78 -3.98 -13.77 22.41
C THR A 78 -2.47 -13.71 22.23
N VAL A 79 -1.99 -12.55 21.80
CA VAL A 79 -0.59 -12.13 21.91
C VAL A 79 -0.50 -11.15 23.06
N GLU A 80 0.16 -11.59 24.12
CA GLU A 80 0.42 -10.80 25.32
C GLU A 80 1.83 -10.23 25.27
N MET A 81 1.97 -8.94 25.57
CA MET A 81 3.24 -8.20 25.55
C MET A 81 3.47 -7.52 26.90
N GLU A 82 4.62 -7.77 27.52
CA GLU A 82 5.14 -6.97 28.64
C GLU A 82 5.98 -5.82 28.07
N VAL A 83 5.52 -4.59 28.26
CA VAL A 83 6.09 -3.36 27.70
C VAL A 83 6.67 -2.49 28.82
N ASN A 84 7.91 -2.03 28.64
CA ASN A 84 8.57 -1.14 29.60
C ASN A 84 8.07 0.32 29.49
N GLN A 85 8.67 1.24 30.25
CA GLN A 85 8.25 2.65 30.24
C GLN A 85 8.64 3.35 28.94
N GLU A 86 9.66 2.85 28.26
CA GLU A 86 10.22 3.35 27.01
C GLU A 86 9.43 2.88 25.78
N GLY A 87 8.50 1.95 25.94
CA GLY A 87 7.70 1.39 24.83
C GLY A 87 8.34 0.17 24.17
N GLU A 88 9.36 -0.44 24.77
CA GLU A 88 9.97 -1.66 24.24
C GLU A 88 9.24 -2.89 24.80
N VAL A 89 9.04 -3.89 23.93
CA VAL A 89 8.49 -5.20 24.32
C VAL A 89 9.62 -6.05 24.88
N GLU A 90 9.63 -6.30 26.19
CA GLU A 90 10.68 -7.08 26.84
C GLU A 90 10.39 -8.58 26.82
N ARG A 91 9.11 -8.95 26.90
CA ARG A 91 8.63 -10.33 26.91
C ARG A 91 7.29 -10.43 26.20
N HIS A 92 7.05 -11.57 25.57
CA HIS A 92 5.77 -11.86 24.93
C HIS A 92 5.33 -13.31 25.18
N TRP A 93 4.03 -13.55 25.05
CA TRP A 93 3.42 -14.88 25.08
C TRP A 93 2.33 -14.96 24.01
N ILE A 94 2.20 -16.14 23.40
CA ILE A 94 1.15 -16.43 22.43
C ILE A 94 0.39 -17.66 22.89
N TYR A 95 -0.94 -17.56 22.97
CA TYR A 95 -1.78 -18.68 23.41
C TYR A 95 -3.24 -18.56 22.93
N PRO A 96 -3.95 -19.67 22.71
CA PRO A 96 -5.40 -19.67 22.54
C PRO A 96 -6.10 -19.18 23.80
N SER A 97 -7.23 -18.53 23.60
CA SER A 97 -7.98 -17.86 24.65
C SER A 97 -9.47 -17.85 24.34
N VAL A 98 -10.29 -17.65 25.37
CA VAL A 98 -11.70 -17.31 25.21
C VAL A 98 -11.92 -15.96 25.86
N ILE A 99 -12.33 -14.98 25.07
CA ILE A 99 -12.51 -13.59 25.49
C ILE A 99 -13.98 -13.19 25.48
N VAL A 100 -14.29 -12.14 26.22
CA VAL A 100 -15.57 -11.40 26.12
C VAL A 100 -15.17 -9.94 25.94
N VAL A 101 -15.53 -9.35 24.81
CA VAL A 101 -15.24 -7.94 24.54
C VAL A 101 -16.18 -7.08 25.38
N ASP A 102 -15.64 -6.13 26.14
CA ASP A 102 -16.45 -5.23 26.97
C ASP A 102 -17.24 -4.22 26.12
N GLU A 103 -16.57 -3.57 25.17
CA GLU A 103 -17.16 -2.55 24.30
C GLU A 103 -16.58 -2.61 22.88
N ASN A 104 -17.45 -2.45 21.86
CA ASN A 104 -17.00 -2.19 20.49
C ASN A 104 -17.01 -0.68 20.24
N LEU A 105 -15.84 -0.10 19.97
CA LEU A 105 -15.67 1.34 19.77
C LEU A 105 -15.37 1.66 18.30
N SER A 106 -15.90 2.79 17.81
CA SER A 106 -15.45 3.37 16.54
C SER A 106 -14.19 4.21 16.77
N TYR A 107 -13.38 4.43 15.73
CA TYR A 107 -12.19 5.31 15.86
C TYR A 107 -12.54 6.73 16.35
N PRO A 108 -13.58 7.42 15.82
CA PRO A 108 -13.98 8.73 16.34
C PRO A 108 -14.43 8.70 17.81
N GLU A 109 -15.06 7.61 18.24
CA GLU A 109 -15.44 7.39 19.64
C GLU A 109 -14.21 7.24 20.53
N ALA A 110 -13.27 6.38 20.14
CA ALA A 110 -12.03 6.14 20.87
C ALA A 110 -11.23 7.44 21.04
N GLU A 111 -11.08 8.23 19.98
CA GLU A 111 -10.40 9.53 20.04
C GLU A 111 -11.10 10.51 20.97
N ARG A 112 -12.44 10.57 20.93
CA ARG A 112 -13.20 11.45 21.80
C ARG A 112 -12.96 11.06 23.26
N ARG A 113 -13.01 9.77 23.60
CA ARG A 113 -12.75 9.28 24.95
C ARG A 113 -11.31 9.52 25.41
N ILE A 114 -10.31 9.36 24.53
CA ILE A 114 -8.92 9.73 24.82
C ILE A 114 -8.83 11.22 25.17
N ARG A 115 -9.48 12.09 24.38
CA ARG A 115 -9.52 13.55 24.65
C ARG A 115 -10.27 13.91 25.92
N GLU A 116 -11.31 13.16 26.27
CA GLU A 116 -12.10 13.33 27.49
C GLU A 116 -11.40 12.76 28.75
N GLY A 117 -10.25 12.10 28.58
CA GLY A 117 -9.43 11.58 29.69
C GLY A 117 -9.88 10.20 30.18
N ASP A 118 -10.48 9.36 29.32
CA ASP A 118 -10.70 7.94 29.62
C ASP A 118 -9.36 7.30 30.00
N ARG A 119 -9.25 6.84 31.25
CA ARG A 119 -7.97 6.40 31.79
C ARG A 119 -7.37 5.25 30.98
N THR A 120 -8.15 4.24 30.66
CA THR A 120 -7.66 3.02 29.99
C THR A 120 -7.18 3.34 28.58
N LEU A 121 -7.99 4.05 27.80
CA LEU A 121 -7.65 4.42 26.43
C LEU A 121 -6.48 5.41 26.38
N SER A 122 -6.44 6.37 27.30
CA SER A 122 -5.35 7.36 27.37
C SER A 122 -4.03 6.70 27.75
N THR A 123 -4.04 5.76 28.69
CA THR A 123 -2.85 4.95 29.04
C THR A 123 -2.41 4.12 27.85
N LEU A 124 -3.31 3.36 27.21
CA LEU A 124 -3.00 2.55 26.03
C LEU A 124 -2.38 3.41 24.92
N TYR A 125 -3.04 4.51 24.57
CA TYR A 125 -2.54 5.45 23.57
C TYR A 125 -1.14 5.93 23.89
N SER A 126 -0.91 6.40 25.13
CA SER A 126 0.41 6.91 25.53
C SER A 126 1.53 5.86 25.43
N VAL A 127 1.24 4.60 25.78
CA VAL A 127 2.23 3.51 25.72
C VAL A 127 2.52 3.15 24.28
N VAL A 128 1.48 3.04 23.44
CA VAL A 128 1.62 2.69 22.03
C VAL A 128 2.34 3.77 21.22
N GLU A 129 2.13 5.05 21.53
CA GLU A 129 2.91 6.12 20.90
C GLU A 129 4.41 5.97 21.21
N ARG A 130 4.78 5.61 22.45
CA ARG A 130 6.18 5.31 22.79
C ARG A 130 6.70 4.07 22.06
N MET A 131 5.87 3.03 21.92
CA MET A 131 6.22 1.85 21.11
C MET A 131 6.53 2.24 19.66
N ARG A 132 5.74 3.16 19.08
CA ARG A 132 5.92 3.68 17.72
C ARG A 132 7.20 4.51 17.60
N GLU A 133 7.51 5.34 18.58
CA GLU A 133 8.75 6.13 18.62
C GLU A 133 9.99 5.23 18.72
N ALA A 134 9.92 4.15 19.51
CA ALA A 134 11.02 3.19 19.66
C ALA A 134 11.29 2.37 18.39
N HIS A 135 10.29 2.18 17.52
CA HIS A 135 10.39 1.37 16.31
C HIS A 135 9.83 2.15 15.11
N PRO A 136 10.61 3.10 14.55
CA PRO A 136 10.17 3.91 13.43
C PRO A 136 9.98 3.06 12.17
N ARG A 137 8.96 3.41 11.39
CA ARG A 137 8.59 2.79 10.10
C ARG A 137 8.48 3.86 9.03
N LEU A 138 8.41 3.47 7.76
CA LEU A 138 8.15 4.44 6.69
C LEU A 138 6.70 4.91 6.79
N ASP A 139 6.52 6.19 7.07
CA ASP A 139 5.21 6.83 7.18
C ASP A 139 4.78 7.33 5.79
N LEU A 140 4.25 6.44 4.97
CA LEU A 140 3.86 6.70 3.58
C LEU A 140 2.35 6.90 3.46
N GLU A 141 1.79 7.72 4.35
CA GLU A 141 0.34 7.95 4.38
C GLU A 141 -0.14 8.63 3.10
N THR A 142 -0.91 7.90 2.31
CA THR A 142 -1.72 8.47 1.25
C THR A 142 -3.18 8.54 1.70
N PRO A 143 -3.93 9.58 1.32
CA PRO A 143 -5.35 9.63 1.59
C PRO A 143 -6.05 8.49 0.84
N GLU A 144 -6.74 7.60 1.57
CA GLU A 144 -7.57 6.55 0.96
C GLU A 144 -8.89 7.16 0.48
N LYS A 145 -9.19 7.03 -0.80
CA LYS A 145 -10.52 7.38 -1.35
C LYS A 145 -11.48 6.22 -1.07
N ARG A 146 -12.51 6.45 -0.26
CA ARG A 146 -13.60 5.48 -0.06
C ARG A 146 -14.87 5.99 -0.69
N VAL A 147 -15.26 5.34 -1.77
CA VAL A 147 -16.52 5.63 -2.47
C VAL A 147 -17.62 4.78 -1.85
N ARG A 148 -18.76 5.40 -1.53
CA ARG A 148 -19.96 4.73 -1.04
C ARG A 148 -21.19 5.24 -1.78
N PHE A 149 -22.25 4.45 -1.76
CA PHE A 149 -23.55 4.88 -2.23
C PHE A 149 -24.49 5.16 -1.05
N GLY A 150 -25.09 6.35 -1.05
CA GLY A 150 -26.17 6.74 -0.14
C GLY A 150 -27.50 6.04 -0.47
N GLU A 151 -28.50 6.26 0.38
CA GLU A 151 -29.82 5.59 0.25
C GLU A 151 -30.54 5.93 -1.07
N ASP A 152 -30.34 7.13 -1.60
CA ASP A 152 -30.96 7.60 -2.85
C ASP A 152 -30.09 7.33 -4.09
N GLY A 153 -28.97 6.61 -3.94
CA GLY A 153 -28.01 6.33 -5.00
C GLY A 153 -26.99 7.45 -5.25
N GLU A 154 -26.98 8.48 -4.40
CA GLU A 154 -25.94 9.53 -4.38
C GLU A 154 -24.57 8.91 -4.06
N VAL A 155 -23.52 9.37 -4.74
CA VAL A 155 -22.15 8.90 -4.48
C VAL A 155 -21.55 9.77 -3.39
N GLU A 156 -21.23 9.14 -2.26
CA GLU A 156 -20.50 9.76 -1.17
C GLU A 156 -19.03 9.39 -1.27
N VAL A 157 -18.14 10.38 -1.23
CA VAL A 157 -16.70 10.13 -1.22
C VAL A 157 -16.12 10.56 0.11
N GLU A 158 -15.62 9.58 0.86
CA GLU A 158 -14.93 9.78 2.12
C GLU A 158 -13.42 9.68 1.87
N ILE A 159 -12.70 10.80 2.00
CA ILE A 159 -11.23 10.79 1.99
C ILE A 159 -10.78 10.45 3.41
N LYS A 160 -10.37 9.20 3.62
CA LYS A 160 -9.93 8.72 4.92
C LYS A 160 -8.45 9.02 5.09
N ARG A 161 -8.12 9.77 6.14
CA ARG A 161 -6.74 9.96 6.62
C ARG A 161 -6.53 9.15 7.89
N PRO A 162 -5.33 8.57 8.11
CA PRO A 162 -5.03 7.93 9.37
C PRO A 162 -5.20 8.89 10.54
N THR A 163 -5.85 8.40 11.60
CA THR A 163 -6.08 9.16 12.82
C THR A 163 -5.24 8.61 13.97
N PRO A 164 -5.07 9.33 15.10
CA PRO A 164 -4.29 8.82 16.24
C PRO A 164 -4.74 7.45 16.72
N SER A 165 -6.05 7.20 16.79
CA SER A 165 -6.58 5.88 17.17
C SER A 165 -6.38 4.83 16.08
N THR A 166 -6.38 5.21 14.79
CA THR A 166 -6.05 4.29 13.70
C THR A 166 -4.60 3.83 13.80
N ARG A 167 -3.66 4.78 13.97
CA ARG A 167 -2.22 4.51 14.14
C ARG A 167 -1.91 3.69 15.39
N MET A 168 -2.65 3.92 16.47
CA MET A 168 -2.53 3.12 17.70
C MET A 168 -2.84 1.65 17.43
N ILE A 169 -3.97 1.34 16.79
CA ILE A 169 -4.33 -0.04 16.45
C ILE A 169 -3.34 -0.63 15.45
N GLU A 170 -2.98 0.10 14.41
CA GLU A 170 -1.97 -0.33 13.43
C GLU A 170 -0.64 -0.71 14.10
N THR A 171 -0.15 0.12 15.03
CA THR A 171 1.10 -0.13 15.75
C THR A 171 1.04 -1.46 16.51
N LEU A 172 -0.07 -1.72 17.21
CA LEU A 172 -0.31 -2.98 17.92
C LEU A 172 -0.39 -4.17 16.96
N MET A 173 -1.11 -4.04 15.85
CA MET A 173 -1.26 -5.12 14.87
C MET A 173 0.08 -5.49 14.24
N VAL A 174 0.88 -4.51 13.84
CA VAL A 174 2.20 -4.75 13.24
C VAL A 174 3.13 -5.38 14.28
N LYS A 175 3.16 -4.91 15.53
CA LYS A 175 4.01 -5.53 16.57
C LYS A 175 3.59 -6.97 16.87
N THR A 176 2.29 -7.24 16.86
CA THR A 176 1.72 -8.59 17.00
C THR A 176 2.18 -9.49 15.85
N ASN A 177 2.10 -8.99 14.62
CA ASN A 177 2.54 -9.67 13.41
C ASN A 177 4.06 -9.97 13.42
N GLU A 178 4.90 -9.01 13.85
CA GLU A 178 6.35 -9.21 14.04
C GLU A 178 6.63 -10.36 15.00
N ILE A 179 6.02 -10.34 16.19
CA ILE A 179 6.21 -11.37 17.22
C ILE A 179 5.80 -12.76 16.71
N VAL A 180 4.68 -12.86 15.98
CA VAL A 180 4.25 -14.14 15.38
C VAL A 180 5.23 -14.60 14.30
N ALA A 181 5.74 -13.68 13.48
CA ALA A 181 6.73 -14.02 12.46
C ALA A 181 8.04 -14.53 13.06
N GLU A 182 8.52 -13.93 14.15
CA GLU A 182 9.70 -14.39 14.89
C GLU A 182 9.51 -15.84 15.36
N VAL A 183 8.38 -16.14 16.02
CA VAL A 183 8.08 -17.49 16.51
C VAL A 183 7.99 -18.53 15.39
N LEU A 184 7.42 -18.16 14.24
CA LEU A 184 7.39 -19.05 13.08
C LEU A 184 8.78 -19.26 12.48
N LYS A 185 9.57 -18.19 12.28
CA LYS A 185 10.93 -18.27 11.72
C LYS A 185 11.86 -19.13 12.58
N GLU A 186 11.73 -19.07 13.90
CA GLU A 186 12.57 -19.86 14.81
C GLU A 186 12.24 -21.36 14.83
N ARG A 187 11.02 -21.75 14.45
CA ARG A 187 10.49 -23.08 14.72
C ARG A 187 10.06 -23.86 13.47
N MET A 188 10.08 -23.23 12.31
CA MET A 188 9.74 -23.86 11.04
C MET A 188 10.78 -23.49 9.96
N ASP A 189 11.10 -24.46 9.09
CA ASP A 189 12.03 -24.25 7.98
C ASP A 189 11.42 -23.38 6.86
N PHE A 190 10.09 -23.39 6.74
CA PHE A 190 9.29 -22.53 5.87
C PHE A 190 8.02 -22.10 6.61
N GLY A 191 7.39 -21.02 6.15
CA GLY A 191 6.16 -20.51 6.75
C GLY A 191 5.39 -19.61 5.80
N VAL A 192 4.52 -18.79 6.34
CA VAL A 192 3.87 -17.72 5.59
C VAL A 192 4.45 -16.41 6.09
N PHE A 193 5.19 -15.71 5.24
CA PHE A 193 5.78 -14.41 5.56
C PHE A 193 5.27 -13.36 4.57
N ARG A 194 5.24 -12.09 5.01
CA ARG A 194 4.97 -10.95 4.15
C ARG A 194 6.28 -10.20 4.02
N ILE A 195 6.92 -10.30 2.86
CA ILE A 195 8.23 -9.71 2.60
C ILE A 195 8.06 -8.41 1.81
N HIS A 196 8.95 -7.46 2.04
CA HIS A 196 9.05 -6.23 1.26
C HIS A 196 10.54 -5.99 1.00
N PRO A 197 11.04 -6.26 -0.23
CA PRO A 197 12.44 -6.11 -0.58
C PRO A 197 12.93 -4.68 -0.39
N LEU A 198 14.25 -4.51 -0.37
CA LEU A 198 14.85 -3.19 -0.45
C LEU A 198 14.53 -2.54 -1.83
N PRO A 199 14.44 -1.21 -1.90
CA PRO A 199 14.32 -0.48 -3.16
C PRO A 199 15.54 -0.69 -4.05
N VAL A 200 15.31 -0.72 -5.36
CA VAL A 200 16.36 -0.81 -6.37
C VAL A 200 17.01 0.56 -6.57
N LYS A 201 18.33 0.60 -6.73
CA LYS A 201 19.10 1.84 -6.87
C LYS A 201 18.60 2.73 -8.01
N ASP A 202 18.35 2.14 -9.18
CA ASP A 202 17.92 2.87 -10.38
C ASP A 202 16.57 3.56 -10.16
N ASP A 203 15.61 2.91 -9.48
CA ASP A 203 14.31 3.49 -9.17
C ASP A 203 14.43 4.70 -8.23
N VAL A 204 15.34 4.62 -7.25
CA VAL A 204 15.65 5.76 -6.36
C VAL A 204 16.32 6.90 -7.10
N GLU A 205 17.22 6.60 -8.03
CA GLU A 205 17.86 7.61 -8.88
C GLU A 205 16.85 8.27 -9.84
N GLU A 206 15.91 7.52 -10.40
CA GLU A 206 14.82 8.04 -11.21
C GLU A 206 13.89 8.95 -10.41
N PHE A 207 13.50 8.52 -9.20
CA PHE A 207 12.72 9.35 -8.29
C PHE A 207 13.45 10.66 -7.92
N ASN A 208 14.76 10.59 -7.65
CA ASN A 208 15.57 11.79 -7.37
C ASN A 208 15.64 12.74 -8.58
N LYS A 209 15.71 12.23 -9.81
CA LYS A 209 15.64 13.07 -11.03
C LYS A 209 14.29 13.76 -11.16
N LEU A 210 13.19 13.06 -10.81
CA LEU A 210 11.86 13.65 -10.79
C LEU A 210 11.76 14.81 -9.80
N LEU A 211 12.33 14.67 -8.59
CA LEU A 211 12.40 15.75 -7.60
C LEU A 211 13.13 16.99 -8.16
N GLU A 212 14.26 16.79 -8.83
CA GLU A 212 15.00 17.88 -9.47
C GLU A 212 14.18 18.57 -10.57
N GLY A 213 13.45 17.80 -11.38
CA GLY A 213 12.54 18.33 -12.40
C GLY A 213 11.43 19.22 -11.81
N LEU A 214 10.93 18.84 -10.63
CA LEU A 214 9.98 19.62 -9.83
C LEU A 214 10.61 20.82 -9.11
N GLY A 215 11.93 21.00 -9.19
CA GLY A 215 12.66 22.06 -8.49
C GLY A 215 12.83 21.80 -6.99
N VAL A 216 12.80 20.53 -6.58
CA VAL A 216 13.08 20.08 -5.22
C VAL A 216 14.56 19.68 -5.12
N GLU A 217 15.32 20.42 -4.32
CA GLU A 217 16.76 20.15 -4.13
C GLU A 217 17.04 18.97 -3.21
N ARG A 218 16.08 18.58 -2.36
CA ARG A 218 16.21 17.43 -1.46
C ARG A 218 16.18 16.13 -2.27
N ARG A 219 17.03 15.17 -1.88
CA ARG A 219 17.10 13.83 -2.46
C ARG A 219 17.01 12.76 -1.37
N ILE A 220 16.67 11.54 -1.76
CA ILE A 220 16.89 10.34 -0.96
C ILE A 220 18.37 9.97 -1.11
N GLU A 221 19.12 10.06 -0.01
CA GLU A 221 20.55 9.75 0.03
C GLU A 221 20.75 8.35 0.62
N VAL A 222 21.23 7.42 -0.20
CA VAL A 222 21.57 6.05 0.20
C VAL A 222 23.03 5.79 -0.14
N ARG A 223 23.77 5.23 0.82
CA ARG A 223 25.19 4.88 0.67
C ARG A 223 25.32 3.50 0.04
N TRP A 224 24.97 3.39 -1.24
CA TRP A 224 24.90 2.13 -1.98
C TRP A 224 26.22 1.33 -1.93
N GLU A 225 27.35 2.01 -1.90
CA GLU A 225 28.69 1.44 -1.79
C GLU A 225 28.99 0.75 -0.45
N GLU A 226 28.20 1.00 0.59
CA GLU A 226 28.32 0.37 1.91
C GLU A 226 27.47 -0.90 2.04
N LEU A 227 26.61 -1.19 1.05
CA LEU A 227 25.72 -2.36 1.09
C LEU A 227 26.51 -3.66 0.86
N LYS A 228 26.36 -4.60 1.80
CA LYS A 228 27.10 -5.86 1.79
C LYS A 228 26.51 -6.90 0.83
N GLY A 229 25.21 -6.78 0.49
CA GLY A 229 24.51 -7.70 -0.42
C GLY A 229 24.49 -7.28 -1.90
N SER A 230 25.32 -6.32 -2.32
CA SER A 230 25.25 -5.70 -3.66
C SER A 230 25.57 -6.66 -4.82
N GLU A 231 26.51 -7.60 -4.66
CA GLU A 231 26.92 -8.50 -5.75
C GLU A 231 25.88 -9.58 -6.10
N GLU A 232 25.13 -10.13 -5.13
CA GLU A 232 24.03 -11.09 -5.38
C GLU A 232 22.72 -10.40 -5.81
N ARG A 233 22.53 -9.12 -5.44
CA ARG A 233 21.36 -8.32 -5.84
C ARG A 233 21.37 -7.95 -7.31
N GLU A 234 22.52 -7.58 -7.88
CA GLU A 234 22.61 -7.20 -9.30
C GLU A 234 22.17 -8.35 -10.24
N GLU A 235 22.45 -9.61 -9.90
CA GLU A 235 22.03 -10.78 -10.70
C GLU A 235 20.52 -11.09 -10.53
N GLY A 236 19.98 -11.03 -9.31
CA GLY A 236 18.55 -11.26 -9.06
C GLY A 236 17.65 -10.13 -9.58
N GLU A 237 18.10 -8.88 -9.46
CA GLU A 237 17.42 -7.69 -9.98
C GLU A 237 17.48 -7.61 -11.50
N ALA A 238 18.55 -8.08 -12.15
CA ALA A 238 18.61 -8.21 -13.61
C ALA A 238 17.58 -9.23 -14.12
N VAL A 239 17.40 -10.36 -13.43
CA VAL A 239 16.38 -11.35 -13.78
C VAL A 239 14.96 -10.81 -13.50
N LEU A 240 14.75 -10.12 -12.38
CA LEU A 240 13.48 -9.47 -12.07
C LEU A 240 13.15 -8.35 -13.08
N GLN A 241 14.13 -7.52 -13.47
CA GLN A 241 13.99 -6.54 -14.55
C GLN A 241 13.69 -7.21 -15.89
N GLU A 242 14.32 -8.34 -16.21
CA GLU A 242 14.02 -9.09 -17.44
C GLU A 242 12.58 -9.65 -17.42
N LEU A 243 12.08 -10.07 -16.25
CA LEU A 243 10.70 -10.50 -16.06
C LEU A 243 9.69 -9.34 -16.08
N LEU A 244 10.06 -8.17 -15.56
CA LEU A 244 9.28 -6.93 -15.62
C LEU A 244 9.24 -6.37 -17.05
N GLN A 245 10.38 -6.35 -17.76
CA GLN A 245 10.49 -5.91 -19.17
C GLN A 245 9.84 -6.89 -20.16
N SER A 246 9.78 -8.19 -19.82
CA SER A 246 9.05 -9.18 -20.60
C SER A 246 7.53 -9.16 -20.36
N GLY A 247 7.04 -8.27 -19.48
CA GLY A 247 5.61 -8.10 -19.20
C GLY A 247 5.00 -9.20 -18.33
N LYS A 248 5.82 -10.07 -17.74
CA LYS A 248 5.37 -11.20 -16.89
C LYS A 248 5.07 -10.79 -15.45
N ILE A 249 5.58 -9.65 -15.00
CA ILE A 249 5.27 -9.04 -13.70
C ILE A 249 4.94 -7.57 -13.96
N THR A 250 3.87 -7.05 -13.34
CA THR A 250 3.47 -5.63 -13.44
C THR A 250 3.57 -4.99 -12.05
N LEU A 251 4.42 -3.98 -11.92
CA LEU A 251 4.42 -3.05 -10.78
C LEU A 251 3.36 -1.98 -11.02
N GLY A 252 2.55 -1.73 -9.99
CA GLY A 252 1.35 -0.92 -10.07
C GLY A 252 1.60 0.59 -9.95
N GLY A 253 0.70 1.33 -10.59
CA GLY A 253 0.34 2.71 -10.35
C GLY A 253 -0.95 2.93 -11.13
N GLY A 254 -2.00 3.42 -10.47
CA GLY A 254 -3.32 3.61 -11.07
C GLY A 254 -3.26 4.22 -12.48
N PHE A 255 -4.18 3.74 -13.33
CA PHE A 255 -4.31 3.84 -14.79
C PHE A 255 -3.85 2.58 -15.56
N ALA A 256 -4.86 1.83 -15.99
CA ALA A 256 -4.81 0.59 -16.79
C ALA A 256 -3.85 0.64 -17.98
N PHE A 257 -3.27 -0.51 -18.37
CA PHE A 257 -3.61 -1.23 -19.61
C PHE A 257 -2.72 -2.48 -19.87
N GLN A 258 -3.41 -3.62 -20.00
CA GLN A 258 -3.17 -4.84 -20.83
C GLN A 258 -1.98 -5.81 -20.63
N MET A 259 -2.37 -7.07 -20.40
CA MET A 259 -1.59 -8.32 -20.30
C MET A 259 -1.12 -8.90 -21.66
N GLU A 260 -0.05 -9.69 -21.64
CA GLU A 260 0.08 -10.96 -22.35
C GLU A 260 0.97 -11.93 -21.53
N GLU A 261 0.44 -13.08 -21.13
CA GLU A 261 1.15 -14.13 -20.38
C GLU A 261 2.12 -14.93 -21.26
N LYS A 262 3.26 -15.32 -20.70
CA LYS A 262 3.94 -16.56 -21.09
C LYS A 262 4.55 -17.30 -19.90
N GLU A 263 4.15 -18.56 -19.80
CA GLU A 263 4.73 -19.64 -18.99
C GLU A 263 6.27 -19.63 -19.00
N GLY A 264 6.86 -19.99 -17.86
CA GLY A 264 8.28 -20.27 -17.75
C GLY A 264 8.68 -20.45 -16.30
N GLY A 265 8.42 -21.64 -15.75
CA GLY A 265 9.00 -22.07 -14.48
C GLY A 265 10.53 -22.14 -14.55
N GLY A 266 11.17 -21.72 -13.47
CA GLY A 266 12.60 -21.83 -13.25
C GLY A 266 12.88 -21.73 -11.75
N GLU A 267 13.41 -22.82 -11.19
CA GLU A 267 13.87 -22.93 -9.81
C GLU A 267 14.98 -21.91 -9.52
N GLY A 268 14.71 -20.94 -8.65
CA GLY A 268 15.65 -19.93 -8.16
C GLY A 268 14.90 -18.71 -7.63
N GLY A 269 14.81 -18.54 -6.31
CA GLY A 269 14.01 -17.47 -5.70
C GLY A 269 14.50 -16.07 -6.08
N PHE A 270 13.57 -15.20 -6.51
CA PHE A 270 13.86 -13.83 -7.00
C PHE A 270 14.25 -12.82 -5.91
N TYR A 271 14.07 -13.16 -4.63
CA TYR A 271 14.25 -12.26 -3.51
C TYR A 271 15.39 -12.71 -2.60
N SER A 272 16.16 -11.74 -2.10
CA SER A 272 17.27 -11.97 -1.16
C SER A 272 16.86 -11.61 0.27
N GLU A 273 17.45 -12.30 1.26
CA GLU A 273 17.26 -11.95 2.67
C GLU A 273 17.92 -10.58 2.96
N ILE A 274 17.16 -9.69 3.59
CA ILE A 274 17.65 -8.37 3.96
C ILE A 274 18.59 -8.51 5.16
N ASN A 275 19.82 -8.04 5.00
CA ASN A 275 20.76 -7.91 6.10
C ASN A 275 20.41 -6.68 6.98
N PRO A 276 20.41 -6.77 8.33
CA PRO A 276 20.18 -5.65 9.23
C PRO A 276 20.96 -4.36 8.91
N GLU A 277 22.25 -4.46 8.53
CA GLU A 277 23.02 -3.24 8.22
C GLU A 277 22.56 -2.56 6.93
N ASP A 278 22.23 -3.36 5.90
CA ASP A 278 21.72 -2.83 4.63
C ASP A 278 20.34 -2.19 4.84
N LEU A 279 19.48 -2.81 5.67
CA LEU A 279 18.19 -2.25 6.05
C LEU A 279 18.35 -0.87 6.67
N GLU A 280 19.21 -0.73 7.69
CA GLU A 280 19.41 0.53 8.40
C GLU A 280 19.94 1.62 7.47
N ILE A 281 20.92 1.31 6.61
CA ILE A 281 21.51 2.28 5.65
C ILE A 281 20.45 2.83 4.70
N VAL A 282 19.62 1.96 4.12
CA VAL A 282 18.61 2.39 3.15
C VAL A 282 17.44 3.08 3.86
N PHE A 283 16.99 2.53 5.00
CA PHE A 283 15.88 3.06 5.78
C PHE A 283 16.17 4.47 6.30
N GLU A 284 17.39 4.75 6.75
CA GLU A 284 17.82 6.09 7.20
C GLU A 284 17.62 7.14 6.10
N GLY A 285 18.03 6.85 4.86
CA GLY A 285 17.86 7.77 3.72
C GLY A 285 16.40 8.10 3.43
N TYR A 286 15.52 7.11 3.48
CA TYR A 286 14.08 7.30 3.29
C TYR A 286 13.43 8.04 4.46
N ARG A 287 13.76 7.68 5.71
CA ARG A 287 13.26 8.33 6.92
C ARG A 287 13.61 9.81 6.92
N ASP A 288 14.84 10.15 6.57
CA ASP A 288 15.34 11.52 6.53
C ASP A 288 14.67 12.35 5.41
N PHE A 289 14.35 11.71 4.29
CA PHE A 289 13.60 12.33 3.20
C PHE A 289 12.13 12.56 3.59
N LEU A 290 11.45 11.55 4.14
CA LEU A 290 10.05 11.64 4.56
C LEU A 290 9.86 12.67 5.67
N SER A 291 10.76 12.69 6.66
CA SER A 291 10.74 13.69 7.73
C SER A 291 10.90 15.13 7.19
N TRP A 292 11.69 15.30 6.12
CA TRP A 292 11.77 16.58 5.42
C TRP A 292 10.49 16.88 4.63
N LEU A 293 9.96 15.90 3.90
CA LEU A 293 8.77 16.04 3.06
C LEU A 293 7.56 16.49 3.91
N ASP A 294 7.37 15.87 5.07
CA ASP A 294 6.29 16.18 6.01
C ASP A 294 6.37 17.60 6.58
N ARG A 295 7.59 18.14 6.75
CA ARG A 295 7.81 19.46 7.33
C ARG A 295 7.76 20.58 6.29
N GLU A 296 8.27 20.33 5.08
CA GLU A 296 8.54 21.38 4.09
C GLU A 296 7.54 21.42 2.94
N LYS A 297 6.72 20.38 2.76
CA LYS A 297 5.72 20.30 1.68
C LYS A 297 4.35 20.00 2.24
N GLU A 298 3.33 20.57 1.60
CA GLU A 298 1.92 20.37 1.94
C GLU A 298 1.05 20.34 0.67
N GLY A 299 -0.16 19.83 0.80
CA GLY A 299 -1.16 19.81 -0.27
C GLY A 299 -0.72 19.00 -1.50
N ALA A 300 -1.21 19.42 -2.67
CA ALA A 300 -1.07 18.69 -3.93
C ALA A 300 0.37 18.28 -4.29
N ILE A 301 1.36 19.13 -4.02
CA ILE A 301 2.76 18.80 -4.35
C ILE A 301 3.30 17.69 -3.44
N LYS A 302 2.91 17.69 -2.16
CA LYS A 302 3.26 16.61 -1.22
C LYS A 302 2.63 15.31 -1.71
N ASP A 303 1.34 15.33 -2.02
CA ASP A 303 0.61 14.15 -2.48
C ASP A 303 1.24 13.56 -3.76
N ILE A 304 1.60 14.41 -4.73
CA ILE A 304 2.28 13.98 -5.96
C ILE A 304 3.65 13.34 -5.66
N ILE A 305 4.46 13.96 -4.80
CA ILE A 305 5.77 13.42 -4.43
C ILE A 305 5.61 12.08 -3.70
N THR A 306 4.69 11.97 -2.74
CA THR A 306 4.40 10.73 -2.01
C THR A 306 3.90 9.64 -2.95
N GLU A 307 3.04 9.95 -3.92
CA GLU A 307 2.54 8.99 -4.90
C GLU A 307 3.65 8.46 -5.81
N HIS A 308 4.57 9.32 -6.27
CA HIS A 308 5.72 8.87 -7.07
C HIS A 308 6.75 8.09 -6.23
N LEU A 309 6.91 8.46 -4.95
CA LEU A 309 7.75 7.71 -4.01
C LEU A 309 7.21 6.29 -3.79
N LEU A 310 5.89 6.14 -3.63
CA LEU A 310 5.27 4.82 -3.51
C LEU A 310 5.49 3.96 -4.75
N ARG A 311 5.48 4.57 -5.95
CA ARG A 311 5.73 3.88 -7.22
C ARG A 311 7.20 3.46 -7.39
N SER A 312 8.15 4.12 -6.72
CA SER A 312 9.56 3.72 -6.73
C SER A 312 9.89 2.64 -5.71
N LEU A 313 8.91 2.19 -4.91
CA LEU A 313 9.08 1.11 -3.94
C LEU A 313 8.58 -0.22 -4.51
N SER A 314 9.25 -1.30 -4.12
CA SER A 314 8.82 -2.66 -4.39
C SER A 314 7.47 -2.95 -3.73
N ARG A 315 6.61 -3.74 -4.36
CA ARG A 315 5.39 -4.24 -3.69
C ARG A 315 5.77 -5.29 -2.65
N ALA A 316 5.07 -5.27 -1.52
CA ALA A 316 5.16 -6.35 -0.55
C ALA A 316 4.42 -7.60 -1.07
N VAL A 317 4.97 -8.79 -0.85
CA VAL A 317 4.43 -10.07 -1.33
C VAL A 317 4.46 -11.13 -0.25
N TYR A 318 3.53 -12.08 -0.32
CA TYR A 318 3.58 -13.30 0.46
C TYR A 318 4.66 -14.24 -0.08
N TYR A 319 5.45 -14.82 0.82
CA TYR A 319 6.54 -15.72 0.48
C TYR A 319 6.76 -16.78 1.56
N THR A 320 7.33 -17.94 1.16
CA THR A 320 7.55 -19.08 2.08
C THR A 320 8.72 -18.86 3.03
N LYS A 321 9.65 -17.98 2.67
CA LYS A 321 10.84 -17.64 3.45
C LYS A 321 10.75 -16.24 4.05
N CYS A 322 11.33 -16.09 5.24
CA CYS A 322 11.36 -14.83 5.95
C CYS A 322 12.56 -13.97 5.54
N LEU A 323 12.34 -13.08 4.57
CA LEU A 323 13.40 -12.27 3.95
C LEU A 323 13.46 -10.81 4.45
N GLY A 324 12.58 -10.42 5.36
CA GLY A 324 12.48 -9.05 5.87
C GLY A 324 11.45 -8.17 5.15
N HIS A 325 11.17 -7.01 5.76
CA HIS A 325 10.16 -6.08 5.30
C HIS A 325 10.64 -4.63 5.44
N PHE A 326 11.19 -4.09 4.34
CA PHE A 326 11.79 -2.76 4.28
C PHE A 326 10.89 -1.63 4.82
N GLY A 327 9.67 -1.52 4.30
CA GLY A 327 8.76 -0.42 4.68
C GLY A 327 8.34 -0.40 6.16
N LEU A 328 8.45 -1.54 6.85
CA LEU A 328 8.13 -1.68 8.27
C LEU A 328 9.38 -1.71 9.16
N ASN A 329 10.57 -1.53 8.57
CA ASN A 329 11.86 -1.55 9.25
C ASN A 329 12.06 -2.79 10.15
N THR A 330 11.75 -3.98 9.62
CA THR A 330 11.88 -5.23 10.38
C THR A 330 12.44 -6.36 9.52
N LEU A 331 13.20 -7.25 10.15
CA LEU A 331 13.76 -8.45 9.51
C LEU A 331 12.78 -9.62 9.45
N THR A 332 11.67 -9.54 10.17
CA THR A 332 10.70 -10.63 10.28
C THR A 332 9.27 -10.08 10.34
N TYR A 333 8.44 -10.50 9.39
CA TYR A 333 7.06 -10.03 9.31
C TYR A 333 6.13 -11.05 8.64
N THR A 334 4.90 -11.14 9.14
CA THR A 334 3.82 -11.94 8.56
C THR A 334 2.48 -11.26 8.79
N HIS A 335 1.43 -11.66 8.08
CA HIS A 335 0.07 -11.24 8.40
C HIS A 335 -0.62 -12.29 9.26
N PHE A 336 -1.03 -11.89 10.47
CA PHE A 336 -1.72 -12.75 11.44
C PHE A 336 -3.05 -12.16 11.94
N THR A 337 -3.16 -10.83 11.94
CA THR A 337 -4.23 -10.09 12.63
C THR A 337 -5.54 -9.92 11.86
N SER A 338 -5.73 -10.57 10.71
CA SER A 338 -7.01 -10.48 9.97
C SER A 338 -7.46 -11.78 9.29
N PRO A 339 -7.57 -12.90 10.04
CA PRO A 339 -7.94 -14.20 9.49
C PRO A 339 -9.38 -14.29 8.97
N ILE A 340 -10.27 -13.37 9.30
CA ILE A 340 -11.64 -13.34 8.74
C ILE A 340 -11.62 -12.95 7.26
N ARG A 341 -10.63 -12.15 6.85
CA ARG A 341 -10.60 -11.54 5.51
C ARG A 341 -9.36 -11.86 4.67
N ARG A 342 -8.37 -12.58 5.21
CA ARG A 342 -7.16 -13.01 4.49
C ARG A 342 -6.87 -14.49 4.77
N TYR A 343 -6.77 -15.29 3.72
CA TYR A 343 -6.47 -16.71 3.81
C TYR A 343 -5.03 -16.99 4.30
N PRO A 344 -4.00 -16.20 3.92
CA PRO A 344 -2.66 -16.36 4.49
C PRO A 344 -2.64 -16.29 6.02
N ASP A 345 -3.43 -15.39 6.64
CA ASP A 345 -3.56 -15.32 8.10
C ASP A 345 -4.18 -16.60 8.69
N VAL A 346 -5.11 -17.26 7.98
CA VAL A 346 -5.66 -18.57 8.40
C VAL A 346 -4.58 -19.65 8.39
N LEU A 347 -3.70 -19.65 7.38
CA LEU A 347 -2.54 -20.55 7.34
C LEU A 347 -1.57 -20.28 8.49
N VAL A 348 -1.26 -19.01 8.77
CA VAL A 348 -0.42 -18.60 9.91
C VAL A 348 -1.03 -19.09 11.23
N HIS A 349 -2.35 -18.96 11.43
CA HIS A 349 -3.02 -19.48 12.64
C HIS A 349 -2.83 -21.00 12.80
N ARG A 350 -2.95 -21.76 11.71
CA ARG A 350 -2.73 -23.22 11.72
C ARG A 350 -1.27 -23.57 12.01
N MET A 351 -0.33 -22.89 11.36
CA MET A 351 1.11 -23.09 11.59
C MET A 351 1.47 -22.80 13.04
N LEU A 352 0.95 -21.70 13.58
CA LEU A 352 1.15 -21.30 14.96
C LEU A 352 0.57 -22.33 15.95
N LYS A 353 -0.60 -22.93 15.65
CA LYS A 353 -1.15 -24.04 16.45
C LYS A 353 -0.22 -25.26 16.47
N SER A 354 0.34 -25.65 15.33
CA SER A 354 1.32 -26.74 15.25
C SER A 354 2.57 -26.43 16.06
N VAL A 355 3.13 -25.23 15.87
CA VAL A 355 4.36 -24.78 16.51
C VAL A 355 4.26 -24.68 18.03
N LEU A 356 3.07 -24.34 18.53
CA LEU A 356 2.77 -24.26 19.96
C LEU A 356 2.28 -25.61 20.56
N GLY A 357 2.18 -26.67 19.74
CA GLY A 357 1.72 -27.99 20.18
C GLY A 357 0.24 -28.04 20.60
N ILE A 358 -0.58 -27.14 20.08
CA ILE A 358 -2.02 -27.04 20.39
C ILE A 358 -2.82 -28.02 19.54
N GLU A 359 -2.54 -28.07 18.24
CA GLU A 359 -3.19 -28.92 17.26
C GLU A 359 -2.18 -29.20 16.15
N GLU A 360 -2.09 -30.46 15.72
CA GLU A 360 -1.15 -30.87 14.68
C GLU A 360 -1.76 -30.69 13.29
N TYR A 361 -1.11 -29.89 12.47
CA TYR A 361 -1.40 -29.73 11.04
C TYR A 361 -0.20 -30.21 10.23
N GLN A 362 -0.47 -30.91 9.12
CA GLN A 362 0.54 -31.23 8.13
C GLN A 362 0.55 -30.13 7.07
N PHE A 363 1.75 -29.67 6.72
CA PHE A 363 1.97 -28.67 5.69
C PHE A 363 2.89 -29.28 4.64
N ASP A 364 2.50 -29.16 3.39
CA ASP A 364 3.37 -29.36 2.24
C ASP A 364 3.88 -27.99 1.77
N GLU A 365 5.20 -27.85 1.62
CA GLU A 365 5.81 -26.55 1.26
C GLU A 365 5.33 -26.07 -0.11
N MET A 366 5.15 -26.98 -1.07
CA MET A 366 4.67 -26.62 -2.41
C MET A 366 3.20 -26.19 -2.36
N GLU A 367 2.33 -26.90 -1.64
CA GLU A 367 0.92 -26.48 -1.50
C GLU A 367 0.78 -25.11 -0.82
N VAL A 368 1.67 -24.80 0.14
CA VAL A 368 1.73 -23.50 0.80
C VAL A 368 2.23 -22.44 -0.19
N GLU A 369 3.32 -22.71 -0.91
CA GLU A 369 3.86 -21.81 -1.93
C GLU A 369 2.81 -21.45 -2.99
N GLU A 370 2.12 -22.44 -3.56
CA GLU A 370 1.00 -22.24 -4.50
C GLU A 370 -0.11 -21.36 -3.90
N ALA A 371 -0.45 -21.57 -2.62
CA ALA A 371 -1.48 -20.76 -1.95
C ALA A 371 -1.03 -19.30 -1.73
N LEU A 372 0.27 -19.06 -1.54
CA LEU A 372 0.82 -17.71 -1.40
C LEU A 372 0.94 -17.00 -2.75
N GLU A 373 1.32 -17.70 -3.81
CA GLU A 373 1.29 -17.18 -5.18
C GLU A 373 -0.12 -16.74 -5.56
N GLN A 374 -1.11 -17.63 -5.37
CA GLN A 374 -2.52 -17.29 -5.58
C GLN A 374 -2.97 -16.10 -4.71
N ALA A 375 -2.43 -15.97 -3.49
CA ALA A 375 -2.75 -14.83 -2.64
C ALA A 375 -2.20 -13.51 -3.16
N ASN A 376 -0.98 -13.50 -3.69
CA ASN A 376 -0.38 -12.33 -4.31
C ASN A 376 -1.16 -11.90 -5.54
N GLU A 377 -1.57 -12.85 -6.40
CA GLU A 377 -2.38 -12.58 -7.59
C GLU A 377 -3.76 -12.03 -7.23
N MET A 378 -4.47 -12.70 -6.33
CA MET A 378 -5.82 -12.31 -5.94
C MET A 378 -5.86 -10.99 -5.17
N GLU A 379 -4.84 -10.67 -4.37
CA GLU A 379 -4.71 -9.37 -3.72
C GLU A 379 -4.60 -8.24 -4.76
N LYS A 380 -3.79 -8.46 -5.81
CA LYS A 380 -3.64 -7.49 -6.91
C LYS A 380 -4.95 -7.35 -7.70
N GLU A 381 -5.58 -8.45 -8.09
CA GLU A 381 -6.86 -8.42 -8.82
C GLU A 381 -7.96 -7.74 -8.01
N ALA A 382 -8.04 -8.02 -6.71
CA ALA A 382 -9.00 -7.38 -5.81
C ALA A 382 -8.78 -5.87 -5.74
N GLU A 383 -7.54 -5.42 -5.54
CA GLU A 383 -7.21 -4.00 -5.51
C GLU A 383 -7.55 -3.31 -6.85
N GLU A 384 -7.17 -3.91 -7.99
CA GLU A 384 -7.51 -3.39 -9.31
C GLU A 384 -9.02 -3.27 -9.53
N PHE A 385 -9.78 -4.27 -9.08
CA PHE A 385 -11.24 -4.29 -9.18
C PHE A 385 -11.91 -3.25 -8.26
N GLU A 386 -11.38 -3.06 -7.05
CA GLU A 386 -11.83 -2.02 -6.11
C GLU A 386 -11.60 -0.62 -6.68
N TYR A 387 -10.42 -0.36 -7.26
CA TYR A 387 -10.12 0.91 -7.93
C TYR A 387 -11.05 1.14 -9.13
N LEU A 388 -11.17 0.17 -10.03
CA LEU A 388 -12.00 0.28 -11.23
C LEU A 388 -13.44 0.64 -10.88
N LEU A 389 -14.04 -0.05 -9.91
CA LEU A 389 -15.42 0.21 -9.51
C LEU A 389 -15.61 1.52 -8.75
N SER A 390 -14.59 1.94 -7.98
CA SER A 390 -14.58 3.25 -7.33
C SER A 390 -14.54 4.36 -8.38
N ASP A 391 -13.65 4.26 -9.37
CA ASP A 391 -13.53 5.24 -10.46
C ASP A 391 -14.79 5.27 -11.33
N ALA A 392 -15.36 4.11 -11.67
CA ALA A 392 -16.63 4.04 -12.39
C ALA A 392 -17.77 4.73 -11.61
N ALA A 393 -17.84 4.56 -10.29
CA ALA A 393 -18.83 5.23 -9.45
C ALA A 393 -18.62 6.75 -9.42
N LEU A 394 -17.38 7.23 -9.28
CA LEU A 394 -17.04 8.66 -9.33
C LEU A 394 -17.39 9.28 -10.68
N ILE A 395 -17.11 8.57 -11.77
CA ILE A 395 -17.44 9.02 -13.13
C ILE A 395 -18.96 9.08 -13.30
N MET A 396 -19.70 8.09 -12.82
CA MET A 396 -21.17 8.12 -12.87
C MET A 396 -21.70 9.35 -12.14
N ASP A 397 -21.23 9.64 -10.93
CA ASP A 397 -21.61 10.83 -10.18
C ASP A 397 -21.33 12.13 -10.96
N ALA A 398 -20.12 12.24 -11.52
CA ALA A 398 -19.71 13.39 -12.32
C ALA A 398 -20.59 13.60 -13.56
N LEU A 399 -21.08 12.53 -14.21
CA LEU A 399 -21.99 12.59 -15.35
C LEU A 399 -23.38 13.13 -14.98
N PHE A 400 -23.87 12.83 -13.78
CA PHE A 400 -25.15 13.33 -13.28
C PHE A 400 -25.07 14.78 -12.77
N ASN A 401 -23.85 15.30 -12.57
CA ASN A 401 -23.62 16.69 -12.23
C ASN A 401 -23.52 17.58 -13.49
N GLU A 402 -24.61 18.27 -13.84
CA GLU A 402 -24.67 19.12 -15.04
C GLU A 402 -23.62 20.25 -15.06
N GLU A 403 -23.12 20.72 -13.91
CA GLU A 403 -22.08 21.77 -13.84
C GLU A 403 -20.71 21.24 -14.25
N ILE A 404 -20.36 20.02 -13.81
CA ILE A 404 -19.09 19.37 -14.18
C ILE A 404 -19.08 19.03 -15.68
N MET A 405 -20.22 18.56 -16.21
CA MET A 405 -20.35 18.19 -17.63
C MET A 405 -20.41 19.38 -18.60
N ARG A 406 -20.93 20.54 -18.16
CA ARG A 406 -21.07 21.74 -19.03
C ARG A 406 -19.98 22.78 -18.80
N GLY A 407 -19.21 22.67 -17.73
CA GLY A 407 -18.24 23.67 -17.29
C GLY A 407 -16.79 23.45 -17.74
N GLU A 408 -15.99 24.49 -17.61
CA GLU A 408 -14.54 24.40 -17.58
C GLU A 408 -14.12 24.05 -16.15
N ALA A 409 -13.42 22.94 -15.97
CA ALA A 409 -12.85 22.54 -14.69
C ALA A 409 -11.35 22.79 -14.66
N ARG A 410 -10.75 22.86 -13.47
CA ARG A 410 -9.29 22.88 -13.32
C ARG A 410 -8.79 21.48 -13.00
N GLY A 411 -7.92 20.95 -13.86
CA GLY A 411 -7.24 19.68 -13.66
C GLY A 411 -5.82 19.90 -13.16
N LEU A 412 -5.47 19.32 -12.02
CA LEU A 412 -4.10 19.23 -11.52
C LEU A 412 -3.37 18.11 -12.26
N VAL A 413 -2.27 18.40 -12.94
CA VAL A 413 -1.42 17.37 -13.56
C VAL A 413 -0.75 16.55 -12.45
N VAL A 414 -1.17 15.29 -12.30
CA VAL A 414 -0.67 14.37 -11.26
C VAL A 414 0.29 13.33 -11.78
N SER A 415 0.29 13.04 -13.08
CA SER A 415 1.27 12.15 -13.70
C SER A 415 1.42 12.46 -15.19
N LEU A 416 2.62 12.20 -15.73
CA LEU A 416 2.95 12.36 -17.14
C LEU A 416 3.56 11.06 -17.65
N THR A 417 3.04 10.56 -18.76
CA THR A 417 3.57 9.36 -19.43
C THR A 417 4.03 9.73 -20.84
N PRO A 418 4.66 8.82 -21.61
CA PRO A 418 5.00 9.09 -23.00
C PRO A 418 3.80 9.35 -23.93
N THR A 419 2.60 8.92 -23.57
CA THR A 419 1.41 8.97 -24.46
C THR A 419 0.31 9.93 -23.99
N ALA A 420 0.24 10.23 -22.70
CA ALA A 420 -0.78 11.11 -22.12
C ALA A 420 -0.34 11.76 -20.80
N ALA A 421 -1.01 12.84 -20.45
CA ALA A 421 -1.01 13.39 -19.09
C ALA A 421 -2.21 12.84 -18.31
N TYR A 422 -2.06 12.64 -17.00
CA TYR A 422 -3.16 12.31 -16.10
C TYR A 422 -3.40 13.47 -15.16
N LEU A 423 -4.67 13.87 -15.06
CA LEU A 423 -5.07 15.06 -14.32
C LEU A 423 -6.16 14.72 -13.31
N ARG A 424 -5.99 15.21 -12.09
CA ARG A 424 -7.02 15.16 -11.04
C ARG A 424 -7.91 16.40 -11.15
N VAL A 425 -9.20 16.19 -11.34
CA VAL A 425 -10.25 17.21 -11.45
C VAL A 425 -11.07 17.20 -10.16
N GLY A 426 -11.15 18.35 -9.49
CA GLY A 426 -11.73 18.41 -8.15
C GLY A 426 -10.87 17.66 -7.13
N GLU A 427 -11.51 16.96 -6.18
CA GLU A 427 -10.78 16.23 -5.13
C GLU A 427 -10.47 14.78 -5.51
N VAL A 428 -11.29 14.15 -6.35
CA VAL A 428 -11.35 12.68 -6.42
C VAL A 428 -11.26 12.13 -7.85
N LEU A 429 -11.78 12.85 -8.85
CA LEU A 429 -11.91 12.38 -10.22
C LEU A 429 -10.56 12.51 -10.94
N GLU A 430 -10.10 11.44 -11.57
CA GLU A 430 -8.89 11.46 -12.39
C GLU A 430 -9.23 11.17 -13.84
N GLY A 431 -8.58 11.89 -14.75
CA GLY A 431 -8.85 11.81 -16.17
C GLY A 431 -7.57 11.87 -16.99
N ARG A 432 -7.57 11.17 -18.12
CA ARG A 432 -6.46 11.14 -19.05
C ARG A 432 -6.62 12.25 -20.08
N LEU A 433 -5.57 13.02 -20.34
CA LEU A 433 -5.44 13.96 -21.45
C LEU A 433 -4.45 13.40 -22.47
N PRO A 434 -4.91 12.71 -23.53
CA PRO A 434 -4.03 12.22 -24.59
C PRO A 434 -3.31 13.37 -25.27
N TYR A 435 -2.02 13.19 -25.54
CA TYR A 435 -1.23 14.27 -26.14
C TYR A 435 -1.66 14.67 -27.55
N SER A 436 -2.34 13.76 -28.27
CA SER A 436 -3.00 14.06 -29.54
C SER A 436 -4.07 15.17 -29.43
N ARG A 437 -4.60 15.40 -28.22
CA ARG A 437 -5.55 16.47 -27.89
C ARG A 437 -4.89 17.68 -27.24
N LEU A 438 -3.62 17.56 -26.82
CA LEU A 438 -2.81 18.65 -26.30
C LEU A 438 -2.15 19.45 -27.43
N SER A 439 -1.62 18.75 -28.45
CA SER A 439 -0.92 19.35 -29.57
C SER A 439 -1.15 18.53 -30.84
N PRO A 440 -1.34 19.17 -32.02
CA PRO A 440 -1.41 18.45 -33.29
C PRO A 440 -0.07 17.85 -33.72
N GLY A 441 1.04 18.22 -33.06
CA GLY A 441 2.37 17.65 -33.27
C GLY A 441 2.71 16.57 -32.25
N ARG A 442 3.79 15.80 -32.51
CA ARG A 442 4.33 14.91 -31.49
C ARG A 442 4.81 15.72 -30.29
N VAL A 443 4.76 15.12 -29.10
CA VAL A 443 5.32 15.67 -27.87
C VAL A 443 6.42 14.75 -27.34
N SER A 444 7.31 15.31 -26.55
CA SER A 444 8.35 14.60 -25.81
C SER A 444 8.28 14.97 -24.35
N LEU A 445 8.42 13.96 -23.50
CA LEU A 445 8.63 14.13 -22.07
C LEU A 445 10.10 14.48 -21.84
N ASP A 446 10.40 15.35 -20.88
CA ASP A 446 11.78 15.60 -20.46
C ASP A 446 12.36 14.40 -19.69
N GLU A 447 13.68 14.38 -19.50
CA GLU A 447 14.37 13.27 -18.83
C GLU A 447 13.91 13.06 -17.38
N SER A 448 13.39 14.11 -16.73
CA SER A 448 12.89 14.03 -15.37
C SER A 448 11.44 13.52 -15.27
N GLY A 449 10.74 13.37 -16.38
CA GLY A 449 9.34 12.97 -16.39
C GLY A 449 8.36 14.06 -15.92
N THR A 450 8.81 15.31 -15.73
CA THR A 450 8.02 16.37 -15.10
C THR A 450 7.44 17.38 -16.09
N ARG A 451 7.90 17.40 -17.34
CA ARG A 451 7.51 18.41 -18.34
C ARG A 451 7.30 17.82 -19.71
N VAL A 452 6.21 18.25 -20.36
CA VAL A 452 5.88 17.87 -21.74
C VAL A 452 6.23 19.03 -22.67
N TYR A 453 7.00 18.75 -23.71
CA TYR A 453 7.38 19.70 -24.75
C TYR A 453 6.91 19.24 -26.14
N PRO A 454 6.76 20.14 -27.11
CA PRO A 454 6.62 19.74 -28.51
C PRO A 454 7.92 19.07 -28.99
N THR A 455 7.88 17.98 -29.77
CA THR A 455 9.08 17.22 -30.19
C THR A 455 10.12 18.01 -30.99
N TRP A 456 9.78 19.19 -31.52
CA TRP A 456 10.77 20.09 -32.15
C TRP A 456 11.58 20.89 -31.12
N TYR A 457 11.38 20.60 -29.84
CA TYR A 457 12.12 21.14 -28.71
C TYR A 457 12.51 19.98 -27.80
N VAL A 458 13.81 19.73 -27.69
CA VAL A 458 14.36 18.83 -26.68
C VAL A 458 15.11 19.69 -25.66
N GLU A 459 14.64 19.70 -24.41
CA GLU A 459 15.38 20.34 -23.32
C GLU A 459 16.62 19.46 -23.04
N GLY A 460 17.81 19.96 -23.33
CA GLY A 460 19.08 19.24 -23.09
C GLY A 460 19.54 18.26 -24.18
N GLY A 461 18.69 17.87 -25.13
CA GLY A 461 19.06 17.04 -26.28
C GLY A 461 19.73 17.85 -27.41
N GLY A 462 20.82 17.33 -27.96
CA GLY A 462 21.60 18.00 -29.01
C GLY A 462 20.74 18.47 -30.19
N GLU A 463 20.93 19.74 -30.56
CA GLU A 463 20.25 20.42 -31.66
C GLU A 463 20.28 19.56 -32.95
N THR A 464 19.11 19.31 -33.56
CA THR A 464 19.12 18.77 -34.91
C THR A 464 19.60 19.83 -35.90
N GLU A 465 20.26 19.42 -36.98
CA GLU A 465 20.82 20.32 -38.01
C GLU A 465 19.77 21.31 -38.59
N ARG A 466 18.50 20.91 -38.55
CA ARG A 466 17.34 21.70 -39.00
C ARG A 466 16.96 22.83 -38.03
N GLU A 467 17.18 22.63 -36.73
CA GLU A 467 16.89 23.62 -35.68
C GLU A 467 17.96 24.70 -35.64
N ARG A 468 19.23 24.31 -35.80
CA ARG A 468 20.36 25.24 -35.93
C ARG A 468 20.16 26.22 -37.10
N PHE A 469 19.69 25.69 -38.24
CA PHE A 469 19.39 26.51 -39.43
C PHE A 469 18.22 27.49 -39.24
N ARG A 470 17.18 27.13 -38.47
CA ARG A 470 16.05 28.03 -38.19
C ARG A 470 16.42 29.11 -37.17
N MET A 471 17.22 28.77 -36.16
CA MET A 471 17.68 29.74 -35.16
C MET A 471 18.65 30.77 -35.75
N GLU A 472 19.63 30.34 -36.56
CA GLU A 472 20.59 31.24 -37.23
C GLU A 472 19.92 32.21 -38.19
N LYS A 473 18.84 31.79 -38.87
CA LYS A 473 18.20 32.60 -39.91
C LYS A 473 17.15 33.59 -39.38
N PHE A 474 16.57 33.36 -38.20
CA PHE A 474 15.46 34.16 -37.67
C PHE A 474 15.69 34.77 -36.28
N GLY A 475 16.82 34.50 -35.61
CA GLY A 475 17.20 35.20 -34.38
C GLY A 475 16.34 34.93 -33.14
N PHE A 476 15.49 33.90 -33.16
CA PHE A 476 14.65 33.53 -32.02
C PHE A 476 15.37 32.55 -31.10
N LYS A 477 16.08 33.05 -30.08
CA LYS A 477 16.25 32.29 -28.82
C LYS A 477 14.96 32.45 -28.01
N ARG A 478 13.88 31.79 -28.44
CA ARG A 478 12.67 31.71 -27.62
C ARG A 478 12.88 30.55 -26.64
N LYS A 479 12.89 30.85 -25.34
CA LYS A 479 12.67 29.85 -24.30
C LYS A 479 11.32 29.20 -24.62
N VAL A 480 11.32 27.92 -24.99
CA VAL A 480 10.08 27.20 -25.27
C VAL A 480 9.51 26.82 -23.91
N GLU A 481 8.30 27.28 -23.63
CA GLU A 481 7.61 26.92 -22.41
C GLU A 481 7.04 25.50 -22.56
N PRO A 482 7.05 24.69 -21.48
CA PRO A 482 6.43 23.37 -21.50
C PRO A 482 4.93 23.50 -21.77
N LEU A 483 4.38 22.53 -22.51
CA LEU A 483 2.95 22.40 -22.76
C LEU A 483 2.19 22.03 -21.48
N LEU A 484 2.79 21.16 -20.67
CA LEU A 484 2.29 20.72 -19.37
C LEU A 484 3.46 20.52 -18.43
N THR A 485 3.24 20.80 -17.14
CA THR A 485 4.20 20.56 -16.07
C THR A 485 3.49 19.82 -14.94
N LEU A 486 4.13 18.79 -14.41
CA LEU A 486 3.67 18.04 -13.24
C LEU A 486 3.41 18.99 -12.05
N GLY A 487 2.31 18.80 -11.34
CA GLY A 487 1.88 19.64 -10.23
C GLY A 487 1.24 20.98 -10.62
N THR A 488 1.07 21.28 -11.91
CA THR A 488 0.38 22.50 -12.37
C THR A 488 -1.09 22.26 -12.65
N SER A 489 -1.89 23.32 -12.52
CA SER A 489 -3.34 23.26 -12.76
C SER A 489 -3.73 23.93 -14.07
N VAL A 490 -4.32 23.16 -14.98
CA VAL A 490 -4.73 23.60 -16.32
C VAL A 490 -6.25 23.52 -16.50
N PRO A 491 -6.86 24.40 -17.30
CA PRO A 491 -8.29 24.34 -17.58
C PRO A 491 -8.59 23.20 -18.55
N VAL A 492 -9.54 22.34 -18.18
CA VAL A 492 -9.94 21.15 -18.93
C VAL A 492 -11.45 21.06 -19.05
N ARG A 493 -11.89 20.31 -20.06
CA ARG A 493 -13.27 19.86 -20.20
C ARG A 493 -13.30 18.35 -20.42
N ILE A 494 -14.36 17.72 -19.96
CA ILE A 494 -14.63 16.31 -20.24
C ILE A 494 -14.94 16.18 -21.73
N HIS A 495 -14.20 15.31 -22.42
CA HIS A 495 -14.37 15.08 -23.84
C HIS A 495 -15.09 13.76 -24.12
N HIS A 496 -14.68 12.70 -23.43
CA HIS A 496 -15.26 11.36 -23.58
C HIS A 496 -15.25 10.65 -22.24
N VAL A 497 -16.25 9.81 -22.03
CA VAL A 497 -16.42 9.04 -20.79
C VAL A 497 -16.75 7.60 -21.14
N GLU A 498 -15.99 6.68 -20.58
CA GLU A 498 -16.15 5.24 -20.73
C GLU A 498 -16.28 4.60 -19.35
N ILE A 499 -17.52 4.60 -18.86
CA ILE A 499 -17.87 4.17 -17.50
C ILE A 499 -17.43 2.72 -17.24
N ALA A 500 -17.57 1.84 -18.25
CA ALA A 500 -17.24 0.42 -18.12
C ALA A 500 -15.74 0.17 -17.84
N GLU A 501 -14.88 1.07 -18.29
CA GLU A 501 -13.42 0.99 -18.07
C GLU A 501 -12.98 1.91 -16.91
N GLY A 502 -13.91 2.53 -16.18
CA GLY A 502 -13.57 3.52 -15.14
C GLY A 502 -12.80 4.71 -15.70
N PHE A 503 -13.06 5.05 -16.97
CA PHE A 503 -12.14 5.84 -17.77
C PHE A 503 -12.76 7.16 -18.24
N LEU A 504 -11.99 8.26 -18.11
CA LEU A 504 -12.41 9.61 -18.49
C LEU A 504 -11.32 10.31 -19.31
N ASP A 505 -11.67 10.70 -20.54
CA ASP A 505 -10.79 11.40 -21.48
C ASP A 505 -11.07 12.91 -21.41
N LEU A 506 -10.03 13.69 -21.15
CA LEU A 506 -10.02 15.14 -21.04
C LEU A 506 -9.52 15.80 -22.34
N GLN A 507 -9.86 17.06 -22.49
CA GLN A 507 -9.23 17.98 -23.44
C GLN A 507 -8.99 19.35 -22.77
N LEU A 508 -8.04 20.14 -23.28
CA LEU A 508 -7.88 21.51 -22.82
C LEU A 508 -9.11 22.35 -23.18
N ALA A 509 -9.49 23.26 -22.27
CA ALA A 509 -10.69 24.10 -22.40
C ALA A 509 -10.59 25.18 -23.48
#